data_AF-A0A2J4ZAT9-F1
#
_entry.id   AF-A0A2J4ZAT9-F1
#
_cell.length_a   1.000
_cell.length_b   1.000
_cell.length_c   1.000
_cell.angle_alpha   90.00
_cell.angle_beta   90.00
_cell.angle_gamma   90.00
#
_symmetry.space_group_name_H-M   'P 1'
#
loop_
_entity.id
_entity.type
_entity.pdbx_description
1 polymer ?
#
loop_
_entity_poly.entity_id
_entity_poly.type
_entity_poly.pdbx_seq_one_letter_code
_entity_poly.pdbx_strand_id
1 'polypeptide(L)'
;SELGKIKQPHVAIQGDVGEVLAQLIPQVEAQPRSEWLQLVADLQREFPCTIPQEQDPLTHYGLINAVAACVDDEAIVTTDVGQHQMWVAQAYPLNRPRQWLTSGGLGTMGFGLPAAVGAALANPQRKVICFSGDGSLMMNIQEMATAAENQLDVKIILMNNEALGLVHQQQSLFYKQGVFAATYPGMVNFMQIAAGFGLQTCDLNNEADPQAALQAIIDRPGPALIHVRIDAEEKVYPMVPPGAANTEMVGE
;
A
#
# COMPACT_ATOMS: atom_id res chain seq x y z
N SER A 1 14.45 26.50 -3.49
CA SER A 1 14.27 25.80 -4.77
C SER A 1 14.67 24.35 -4.58
N GLU A 2 13.93 23.39 -5.14
CA GLU A 2 14.33 21.97 -5.13
C GLU A 2 15.47 21.67 -6.13
N LEU A 3 15.69 22.56 -7.10
CA LEU A 3 16.74 22.44 -8.10
C LEU A 3 18.12 22.45 -7.46
N GLY A 4 18.92 21.39 -7.70
CA GLY A 4 20.27 21.27 -7.18
C GLY A 4 20.37 20.89 -5.69
N LYS A 5 19.25 20.59 -5.01
CA LYS A 5 19.26 20.32 -3.55
C LYS A 5 20.00 19.02 -3.19
N ILE A 6 19.79 17.95 -3.96
CA ILE A 6 20.36 16.62 -3.71
C ILE A 6 21.36 16.20 -4.80
N LYS A 7 21.04 16.47 -6.07
CA LYS A 7 21.90 16.21 -7.23
C LYS A 7 22.00 17.47 -8.09
N GLN A 8 23.19 17.78 -8.59
CA GLN A 8 23.44 18.91 -9.49
C GLN A 8 23.01 18.54 -10.91
N PRO A 9 22.02 19.22 -11.50
CA PRO A 9 21.59 18.94 -12.88
C PRO A 9 22.50 19.63 -13.89
N HIS A 10 22.68 19.01 -15.06
CA HIS A 10 23.32 19.67 -16.22
C HIS A 10 22.39 20.73 -16.83
N VAL A 11 21.08 20.50 -16.80
CA VAL A 11 20.03 21.41 -17.26
C VAL A 11 18.93 21.45 -16.21
N ALA A 12 18.58 22.65 -15.75
CA ALA A 12 17.50 22.87 -14.79
C ALA A 12 16.44 23.78 -15.40
N ILE A 13 15.18 23.36 -15.33
CA ILE A 13 14.03 24.16 -15.77
C ILE A 13 13.14 24.38 -14.54
N GLN A 14 12.89 25.64 -14.21
CA GLN A 14 12.00 26.03 -13.12
C GLN A 14 10.64 26.44 -13.70
N GLY A 15 9.61 25.61 -13.52
CA GLY A 15 8.27 25.87 -14.02
C GLY A 15 7.29 24.75 -13.69
N ASP A 16 6.02 24.94 -14.04
CA ASP A 16 5.03 23.86 -14.01
C ASP A 16 5.39 22.78 -15.05
N VAL A 17 5.39 21.51 -14.64
CA VAL A 17 5.83 20.42 -15.51
C VAL A 17 4.88 20.20 -16.70
N GLY A 18 3.58 20.49 -16.55
CA GLY A 18 2.60 20.40 -17.63
C GLY A 18 2.87 21.44 -18.72
N GLU A 19 3.09 22.69 -18.32
CA GLU A 19 3.45 23.78 -19.24
C GLU A 19 4.79 23.54 -19.94
N VAL A 20 5.79 23.04 -19.20
CA VAL A 20 7.11 22.72 -19.75
C VAL A 20 7.01 21.58 -20.77
N LEU A 21 6.31 20.50 -20.45
CA LEU A 21 6.14 19.36 -21.35
C LEU A 21 5.37 19.73 -22.62
N ALA A 22 4.33 20.56 -22.52
CA ALA A 22 3.58 21.04 -23.68
C ALA A 22 4.46 21.77 -24.71
N GLN A 23 5.48 22.49 -24.24
CA GLN A 23 6.45 23.19 -25.10
C GLN A 23 7.61 22.29 -25.55
N LEU A 24 8.05 21.36 -24.71
CA LEU A 24 9.20 20.52 -24.98
C LEU A 24 8.88 19.37 -25.94
N ILE A 25 7.74 18.69 -25.79
CA ILE A 25 7.37 17.52 -26.59
C ILE A 25 7.45 17.77 -28.11
N PRO A 26 6.94 18.90 -28.66
CA PRO A 26 7.07 19.19 -30.09
C PRO A 26 8.51 19.36 -30.61
N GLN A 27 9.47 19.61 -29.70
CA GLN A 27 10.89 19.81 -30.03
C GLN A 27 11.71 18.52 -29.91
N VAL A 28 11.12 17.44 -29.37
CA VAL A 28 11.81 16.16 -29.17
C VAL A 28 11.50 15.23 -30.33
N GLU A 29 12.53 14.78 -31.02
CA GLU A 29 12.39 13.76 -32.06
C GLU A 29 12.07 12.38 -31.45
N ALA A 30 11.12 11.68 -32.06
CA ALA A 30 10.79 10.31 -31.68
C ALA A 30 11.94 9.36 -32.09
N GLN A 31 12.55 8.70 -31.11
CA GLN A 31 13.67 7.79 -31.32
C GLN A 31 13.31 6.42 -30.70
N PRO A 32 13.32 5.31 -31.47
CA PRO A 32 12.92 3.98 -30.99
C PRO A 32 13.81 3.42 -29.87
N ARG A 33 15.11 3.76 -29.87
CA ARG A 33 16.11 3.30 -28.87
C ARG A 33 16.09 1.79 -28.63
N SER A 34 16.02 0.99 -29.70
CA SER A 34 15.81 -0.46 -29.61
C SER A 34 16.86 -1.21 -28.77
N GLU A 35 18.14 -0.85 -28.86
CA GLU A 35 19.21 -1.47 -28.04
C GLU A 35 19.00 -1.22 -26.54
N TRP A 36 18.57 -0.01 -26.18
CA TRP A 36 18.25 0.34 -24.80
C TRP A 36 17.02 -0.41 -24.30
N LEU A 37 15.96 -0.49 -25.11
CA LEU A 37 14.75 -1.24 -24.74
C LEU A 37 15.03 -2.74 -24.60
N GLN A 38 15.92 -3.28 -25.42
CA GLN A 38 16.38 -4.67 -25.30
C GLN A 38 17.12 -4.89 -23.98
N LEU A 39 18.06 -4.00 -23.62
CA LEU A 39 18.75 -4.05 -22.32
C LEU A 39 17.75 -3.99 -21.14
N VAL A 40 16.77 -3.09 -21.19
CA VAL A 40 15.73 -3.02 -20.15
C VAL A 40 14.95 -4.33 -20.06
N ALA A 41 14.56 -4.92 -21.19
CA ALA A 41 13.84 -6.19 -21.22
C ALA A 41 14.70 -7.38 -20.76
N ASP A 42 16.02 -7.35 -21.00
CA ASP A 42 16.97 -8.32 -20.45
C ASP A 42 17.08 -8.19 -18.93
N LEU A 43 17.23 -6.96 -18.41
CA LEU A 43 17.29 -6.70 -16.97
C LEU A 43 15.99 -7.06 -16.23
N GLN A 44 14.82 -6.81 -16.83
CA GLN A 44 13.54 -7.23 -16.25
C GLN A 44 13.39 -8.75 -16.18
N ARG A 45 14.02 -9.49 -17.11
CA ARG A 45 14.07 -10.96 -17.09
C ARG A 45 15.08 -11.49 -16.08
N GLU A 46 16.21 -10.81 -15.93
CA GLU A 46 17.26 -11.18 -14.97
C GLU A 46 16.85 -10.89 -13.52
N PHE A 47 16.15 -9.76 -13.30
CA PHE A 47 15.70 -9.29 -11.99
C PHE A 47 14.17 -9.13 -11.95
N PRO A 48 13.41 -10.24 -12.03
CA PRO A 48 11.95 -10.17 -11.96
C PRO A 48 11.51 -9.69 -10.57
N CYS A 49 10.47 -8.87 -10.52
CA CYS A 49 9.78 -8.61 -9.26
C CYS A 49 8.86 -9.80 -8.98
N THR A 50 9.42 -10.85 -8.38
CA THR A 50 8.67 -12.06 -8.03
C THR A 50 7.67 -11.75 -6.91
N ILE A 51 6.40 -12.02 -7.19
CA ILE A 51 5.32 -11.89 -6.23
C ILE A 51 4.98 -13.31 -5.74
N PRO A 52 5.56 -13.77 -4.61
CA PRO A 52 5.27 -15.09 -4.10
C PRO A 52 3.79 -15.22 -3.76
N GLN A 53 3.22 -16.38 -4.07
CA GLN A 53 1.85 -16.76 -3.70
C GLN A 53 0.77 -15.74 -4.13
N GLU A 54 0.98 -15.07 -5.27
CA GLU A 54 0.11 -14.00 -5.80
C GLU A 54 -1.36 -14.37 -6.01
N GLN A 55 -1.71 -15.66 -5.94
CA GLN A 55 -3.05 -16.21 -6.10
C GLN A 55 -3.73 -16.58 -4.78
N ASP A 56 -3.01 -16.59 -3.66
CA ASP A 56 -3.56 -16.94 -2.35
C ASP A 56 -4.04 -15.67 -1.61
N PRO A 57 -5.37 -15.46 -1.46
CA PRO A 57 -5.92 -14.25 -0.84
C PRO A 57 -5.55 -14.07 0.64
N LEU A 58 -4.96 -15.08 1.28
CA LEU A 58 -4.51 -15.01 2.67
C LEU A 58 -3.03 -14.62 2.82
N THR A 59 -2.32 -14.44 1.70
CA THR A 59 -0.95 -13.92 1.68
C THR A 59 -0.95 -12.42 1.38
N HIS A 60 0.11 -11.71 1.76
CA HIS A 60 0.13 -10.25 1.65
C HIS A 60 -0.02 -9.77 0.20
N TYR A 61 0.67 -10.40 -0.76
CA TYR A 61 0.51 -10.06 -2.17
C TYR A 61 -0.77 -10.61 -2.80
N GLY A 62 -1.12 -11.87 -2.52
CA GLY A 62 -2.35 -12.45 -3.06
C GLY A 62 -3.59 -11.73 -2.55
N LEU A 63 -3.60 -11.23 -1.31
CA LEU A 63 -4.64 -10.36 -0.77
C LEU A 63 -4.75 -9.06 -1.57
N ILE A 64 -3.65 -8.40 -1.88
CA ILE A 64 -3.65 -7.14 -2.65
C ILE A 64 -4.22 -7.38 -4.05
N ASN A 65 -3.79 -8.44 -4.72
CA ASN A 65 -4.30 -8.82 -6.04
C ASN A 65 -5.77 -9.21 -6.00
N ALA A 66 -6.19 -9.97 -4.98
CA ALA A 66 -7.58 -10.37 -4.78
C ALA A 66 -8.47 -9.15 -4.57
N VAL A 67 -8.05 -8.17 -3.76
CA VAL A 67 -8.77 -6.91 -3.56
C VAL A 67 -8.82 -6.10 -4.86
N ALA A 68 -7.71 -6.00 -5.58
CA ALA A 68 -7.66 -5.29 -6.86
C ALA A 68 -8.60 -5.92 -7.89
N ALA A 69 -8.73 -7.25 -7.91
CA ALA A 69 -9.66 -7.97 -8.78
C ALA A 69 -11.14 -7.74 -8.41
N CYS A 70 -11.43 -7.30 -7.18
CA CYS A 70 -12.79 -7.02 -6.72
C CYS A 70 -13.28 -5.60 -7.07
N VAL A 71 -12.42 -4.74 -7.59
CA VAL A 71 -12.74 -3.34 -7.90
C VAL A 71 -12.27 -2.96 -9.30
N ASP A 72 -12.75 -1.83 -9.81
CA ASP A 72 -12.30 -1.25 -11.07
C ASP A 72 -11.18 -0.22 -10.86
N ASP A 73 -10.69 0.32 -11.97
CA ASP A 73 -9.65 1.36 -12.04
C ASP A 73 -10.05 2.70 -11.39
N GLU A 74 -11.34 2.86 -11.07
CA GLU A 74 -11.85 4.08 -10.45
C GLU A 74 -11.68 4.06 -8.93
N ALA A 75 -11.49 2.90 -8.32
CA ALA A 75 -11.25 2.77 -6.88
C ALA A 75 -10.06 3.62 -6.43
N ILE A 76 -10.20 4.29 -5.28
CA ILE A 76 -9.13 5.05 -4.64
C ILE A 76 -8.51 4.17 -3.57
N VAL A 77 -7.19 4.10 -3.55
CA VAL A 77 -6.44 3.32 -2.59
C VAL A 77 -5.74 4.27 -1.61
N THR A 78 -5.91 4.01 -0.32
CA THR A 78 -5.12 4.65 0.73
C THR A 78 -4.29 3.60 1.46
N THR A 79 -3.16 4.01 2.01
CA THR A 79 -2.48 3.21 3.03
C THR A 79 -2.07 3.99 4.24
N ASP A 80 -1.94 3.23 5.32
CA ASP A 80 -1.03 3.55 6.39
C ASP A 80 0.45 3.31 6.03
N VAL A 81 1.32 3.24 7.05
CA VAL A 81 2.78 3.19 6.92
C VAL A 81 3.33 1.91 7.53
N GLY A 82 4.19 1.21 6.80
CA GLY A 82 4.79 -0.05 7.24
C GLY A 82 5.03 -1.00 6.07
N GLN A 83 5.10 -2.31 6.34
CA GLN A 83 5.31 -3.30 5.29
C GLN A 83 4.14 -3.36 4.29
N HIS A 84 2.90 -3.34 4.77
CA HIS A 84 1.70 -3.26 3.94
C HIS A 84 1.72 -2.10 2.94
N GLN A 85 2.26 -0.94 3.32
CA GLN A 85 2.43 0.21 2.42
C GLN A 85 3.31 -0.15 1.22
N MET A 86 4.42 -0.83 1.47
CA MET A 86 5.36 -1.22 0.42
C MET A 86 4.80 -2.34 -0.44
N TRP A 87 4.18 -3.36 0.15
CA TRP A 87 3.55 -4.44 -0.61
C TRP A 87 2.44 -3.91 -1.54
N VAL A 88 1.60 -2.98 -1.07
CA VAL A 88 0.58 -2.34 -1.91
C VAL A 88 1.23 -1.53 -3.03
N ALA A 89 2.30 -0.77 -2.75
CA ALA A 89 3.02 -0.03 -3.77
C ALA A 89 3.72 -0.93 -4.81
N GLN A 90 4.07 -2.17 -4.43
CA GLN A 90 4.70 -3.16 -5.31
C GLN A 90 3.68 -3.92 -6.18
N ALA A 91 2.51 -4.28 -5.62
CA ALA A 91 1.60 -5.22 -6.25
C ALA A 91 0.26 -4.63 -6.73
N TYR A 92 -0.26 -3.56 -6.13
CA TYR A 92 -1.55 -3.02 -6.56
C TYR A 92 -1.43 -2.38 -7.95
N PRO A 93 -2.33 -2.69 -8.92
CA PRO A 93 -2.25 -2.18 -10.29
C PRO A 93 -2.73 -0.72 -10.39
N LEU A 94 -1.93 0.21 -9.86
CA LEU A 94 -2.21 1.65 -9.89
C LEU A 94 -2.04 2.20 -11.31
N ASN A 95 -3.10 2.71 -11.91
CA ASN A 95 -3.13 3.13 -13.31
C ASN A 95 -3.71 4.54 -13.56
N ARG A 96 -4.11 5.26 -12.50
CA ARG A 96 -4.64 6.62 -12.61
C ARG A 96 -3.96 7.60 -11.64
N PRO A 97 -3.72 8.86 -12.04
CA PRO A 97 -3.27 9.89 -11.09
C PRO A 97 -4.30 10.11 -9.97
N ARG A 98 -3.81 10.43 -8.76
CA ARG A 98 -4.63 10.62 -7.55
C ARG A 98 -5.46 9.39 -7.16
N GLN A 99 -5.07 8.20 -7.63
CA GLN A 99 -5.63 6.93 -7.19
C GLN A 99 -4.98 6.47 -5.89
N TRP A 100 -3.69 6.77 -5.71
CA TRP A 100 -2.90 6.35 -4.56
C TRP A 100 -2.66 7.48 -3.57
N LEU A 101 -3.15 7.31 -2.34
CA LEU A 101 -3.00 8.26 -1.25
C LEU A 101 -2.21 7.62 -0.09
N THR A 102 -0.95 8.01 0.07
CA THR A 102 -0.07 7.44 1.09
C THR A 102 0.83 8.51 1.71
N SER A 103 1.21 8.32 2.99
CA SER A 103 2.14 9.22 3.66
C SER A 103 3.59 8.82 3.36
N GLY A 104 4.21 9.51 2.40
CA GLY A 104 5.59 9.26 1.98
C GLY A 104 6.63 10.01 2.81
N GLY A 105 6.70 11.34 2.65
CA GLY A 105 7.81 12.15 3.19
C GLY A 105 7.94 12.13 4.71
N LEU A 106 6.82 12.24 5.45
CA LEU A 106 6.83 12.18 6.92
C LEU A 106 6.65 10.75 7.45
N GLY A 107 6.02 9.85 6.67
CA GLY A 107 5.79 8.47 7.09
C GLY A 107 4.87 8.35 8.31
N THR A 108 3.74 9.06 8.31
CA THR A 108 2.81 9.09 9.45
C THR A 108 1.90 7.86 9.51
N MET A 109 2.10 7.00 10.50
CA MET A 109 1.13 5.95 10.86
C MET A 109 -0.20 6.57 11.33
N GLY A 110 -1.33 5.93 11.02
CA GLY A 110 -2.68 6.44 11.27
C GLY A 110 -3.21 7.38 10.18
N PHE A 111 -2.48 7.55 9.08
CA PHE A 111 -2.90 8.35 7.92
C PHE A 111 -4.00 7.65 7.11
N GLY A 112 -3.95 6.33 6.97
CA GLY A 112 -4.74 5.57 5.99
C GLY A 112 -6.24 5.76 6.11
N LEU A 113 -6.80 5.52 7.30
CA LEU A 113 -8.24 5.62 7.56
C LEU A 113 -8.80 7.05 7.40
N PRO A 114 -8.26 8.10 8.06
CA PRO A 114 -8.76 9.46 7.85
C PRO A 114 -8.56 9.96 6.41
N ALA A 115 -7.48 9.55 5.72
CA ALA A 115 -7.33 9.84 4.30
C ALA A 115 -8.41 9.17 3.46
N ALA A 116 -8.79 7.93 3.80
CA ALA A 116 -9.87 7.20 3.13
C ALA A 116 -11.24 7.88 3.33
N VAL A 117 -11.52 8.33 4.56
CA VAL A 117 -12.71 9.13 4.88
C VAL A 117 -12.76 10.39 4.01
N GLY A 118 -11.68 11.16 3.95
CA GLY A 118 -11.60 12.35 3.10
C GLY A 118 -11.77 12.05 1.62
N ALA A 119 -11.16 10.96 1.13
CA ALA A 119 -11.28 10.53 -0.25
C ALA A 119 -12.72 10.11 -0.62
N ALA A 120 -13.41 9.39 0.27
CA ALA A 120 -14.79 8.96 0.07
C ALA A 120 -15.74 10.16 0.06
N LEU A 121 -15.54 11.14 0.96
CA LEU A 121 -16.30 12.40 0.97
C LEU A 121 -16.10 13.20 -0.33
N ALA A 122 -14.87 13.25 -0.84
CA ALA A 122 -14.55 13.95 -2.09
C ALA A 122 -15.02 13.19 -3.34
N ASN A 123 -15.23 11.87 -3.25
CA ASN A 123 -15.59 11.01 -4.37
C ASN A 123 -16.71 10.01 -4.00
N PRO A 124 -17.96 10.46 -3.74
CA PRO A 124 -19.01 9.61 -3.18
C PRO A 124 -19.44 8.42 -4.05
N GLN A 125 -19.06 8.42 -5.34
CA GLN A 125 -19.40 7.36 -6.30
C GLN A 125 -18.30 6.30 -6.45
N ARG A 126 -17.12 6.51 -5.86
CA ARG A 126 -15.98 5.61 -5.97
C ARG A 126 -15.81 4.81 -4.69
N LYS A 127 -15.47 3.52 -4.82
CA LYS A 127 -15.01 2.71 -3.69
C LYS A 127 -13.67 3.23 -3.20
N VAL A 128 -13.50 3.27 -1.88
CA VAL A 128 -12.22 3.63 -1.26
C VAL A 128 -11.68 2.45 -0.48
N ILE A 129 -10.52 1.95 -0.88
CA ILE A 129 -9.85 0.81 -0.28
C ILE A 129 -8.69 1.34 0.59
N CYS A 130 -8.78 1.10 1.89
CA CYS A 130 -7.76 1.47 2.87
C CYS A 130 -6.99 0.24 3.31
N PHE A 131 -5.81 0.01 2.74
CA PHE A 131 -4.92 -1.05 3.23
C PHE A 131 -4.18 -0.54 4.47
N SER A 132 -4.33 -1.24 5.60
CA SER A 132 -3.74 -0.82 6.87
C SER A 132 -3.05 -1.98 7.56
N GLY A 133 -1.97 -1.67 8.27
CA GLY A 133 -1.43 -2.53 9.32
C GLY A 133 -2.18 -2.36 10.63
N ASP A 134 -2.10 -3.35 11.50
CA ASP A 134 -2.66 -3.38 12.85
C ASP A 134 -2.19 -2.23 13.74
N GLY A 135 -0.87 -1.99 13.82
CA GLY A 135 -0.32 -0.92 14.64
C GLY A 135 -0.70 0.48 14.14
N SER A 136 -0.83 0.65 12.82
CA SER A 136 -1.19 1.94 12.22
C SER A 136 -2.68 2.24 12.35
N LEU A 137 -3.54 1.24 12.11
CA LEU A 137 -5.00 1.40 12.24
C LEU A 137 -5.36 1.88 13.65
N MET A 138 -4.70 1.32 14.66
CA MET A 138 -4.92 1.65 16.06
C MET A 138 -4.63 3.12 16.41
N MET A 139 -3.82 3.83 15.62
CA MET A 139 -3.50 5.24 15.92
C MET A 139 -4.71 6.15 15.74
N ASN A 140 -5.56 5.87 14.74
CA ASN A 140 -6.74 6.68 14.41
C ASN A 140 -8.01 5.83 14.27
N ILE A 141 -8.10 4.74 15.03
CA ILE A 141 -9.22 3.78 14.93
C ILE A 141 -10.58 4.41 15.25
N GLN A 142 -10.61 5.52 16.00
CA GLN A 142 -11.83 6.27 16.29
C GLN A 142 -12.54 6.80 15.04
N GLU A 143 -11.83 6.98 13.92
CA GLU A 143 -12.42 7.46 12.66
C GLU A 143 -13.32 6.41 11.98
N MET A 144 -13.36 5.18 12.49
CA MET A 144 -14.40 4.22 12.14
C MET A 144 -15.80 4.78 12.46
N ALA A 145 -15.95 5.54 13.56
CA ALA A 145 -17.20 6.25 13.87
C ALA A 145 -17.55 7.23 12.74
N THR A 146 -16.60 8.06 12.32
CA THR A 146 -16.77 9.03 11.24
C THR A 146 -17.21 8.35 9.94
N ALA A 147 -16.58 7.24 9.57
CA ALA A 147 -16.96 6.46 8.39
C ALA A 147 -18.39 5.91 8.49
N ALA A 148 -18.76 5.37 9.66
CA ALA A 148 -20.09 4.78 9.91
C ALA A 148 -21.21 5.82 9.94
N GLU A 149 -21.04 6.91 10.69
CA GLU A 149 -22.02 7.98 10.82
C GLU A 149 -22.35 8.63 9.47
N ASN A 150 -21.35 8.72 8.59
CA ASN A 150 -21.49 9.26 7.24
C ASN A 150 -21.77 8.19 6.18
N GLN A 151 -21.89 6.91 6.56
CA GLN A 151 -22.15 5.76 5.68
C GLN A 151 -21.21 5.69 4.46
N LEU A 152 -19.94 6.04 4.65
CA LEU A 152 -18.97 6.14 3.57
C LEU A 152 -18.58 4.76 3.04
N ASP A 153 -18.42 4.60 1.72
CA ASP A 153 -18.02 3.34 1.09
C ASP A 153 -16.50 3.08 1.22
N VAL A 154 -16.03 3.00 2.46
CA VAL A 154 -14.63 2.75 2.85
C VAL A 154 -14.45 1.28 3.25
N LYS A 155 -13.56 0.57 2.55
CA LYS A 155 -13.18 -0.82 2.86
C LYS A 155 -11.80 -0.84 3.48
N ILE A 156 -11.72 -1.13 4.77
CA ILE A 156 -10.46 -1.26 5.51
C ILE A 156 -9.97 -2.69 5.31
N ILE A 157 -8.88 -2.86 4.57
CA ILE A 157 -8.18 -4.14 4.41
C ILE A 157 -7.07 -4.18 5.44
N LEU A 158 -7.32 -4.86 6.56
CA LEU A 158 -6.42 -4.94 7.69
C LEU A 158 -5.48 -6.15 7.55
N MET A 159 -4.21 -5.86 7.23
CA MET A 159 -3.11 -6.83 7.26
C MET A 159 -2.56 -6.91 8.68
N ASN A 160 -3.10 -7.83 9.47
CA ASN A 160 -2.76 -8.00 10.87
C ASN A 160 -1.65 -9.06 11.03
N ASN A 161 -0.42 -8.62 11.26
CA ASN A 161 0.70 -9.48 11.62
C ASN A 161 1.07 -9.40 13.10
N GLU A 162 0.22 -8.78 13.93
CA GLU A 162 0.44 -8.59 15.37
C GLU A 162 1.81 -7.96 15.69
N ALA A 163 2.31 -7.10 14.80
CA ALA A 163 3.65 -6.52 14.88
C ALA A 163 3.77 -5.16 14.20
N LEU A 164 4.73 -4.35 14.66
CA LEU A 164 5.24 -3.21 13.90
C LEU A 164 6.18 -3.72 12.80
N GLY A 165 5.63 -4.34 11.76
CA GLY A 165 6.35 -5.17 10.79
C GLY A 165 7.63 -4.55 10.19
N LEU A 166 7.62 -3.26 9.87
CA LEU A 166 8.80 -2.60 9.30
C LEU A 166 9.92 -2.41 10.34
N VAL A 167 9.55 -2.12 11.59
CA VAL A 167 10.49 -2.07 12.73
C VAL A 167 11.00 -3.47 13.03
N HIS A 168 10.12 -4.47 13.03
CA HIS A 168 10.46 -5.88 13.19
C HIS A 168 11.51 -6.33 12.15
N GLN A 169 11.27 -6.06 10.87
CA GLN A 169 12.22 -6.32 9.78
C GLN A 169 13.56 -5.63 10.01
N GLN A 170 13.58 -4.32 10.28
CA GLN A 170 14.84 -3.60 10.52
C GLN A 170 15.62 -4.16 11.71
N GLN A 171 14.95 -4.44 12.82
CA GLN A 171 15.55 -5.04 14.01
C GLN A 171 16.13 -6.42 13.72
N SER A 172 15.39 -7.29 13.01
CA SER A 172 15.84 -8.63 12.64
C SER A 172 17.08 -8.63 11.74
N LEU A 173 17.19 -7.66 10.82
CA LEU A 173 18.27 -7.62 9.84
C LEU A 173 19.54 -6.94 10.35
N PHE A 174 19.41 -5.88 11.15
CA PHE A 174 20.53 -4.99 11.46
C PHE A 174 20.90 -4.90 12.94
N TYR A 175 20.07 -5.40 13.86
CA TYR A 175 20.28 -5.22 15.30
C TYR A 175 20.56 -6.54 16.02
N LYS A 176 21.69 -6.60 16.73
CA LYS A 176 22.16 -7.81 17.43
C LYS A 176 21.26 -8.28 18.57
N GLN A 177 20.46 -7.38 19.15
CA GLN A 177 19.53 -7.72 20.24
C GLN A 177 18.24 -8.37 19.70
N GLY A 178 18.06 -8.42 18.38
CA GLY A 178 16.85 -8.92 17.75
C GLY A 178 15.66 -7.98 17.94
N VAL A 179 14.47 -8.55 17.81
CA VAL A 179 13.18 -7.86 17.85
C VAL A 179 12.85 -7.42 19.28
N PHE A 180 12.53 -6.14 19.45
CA PHE A 180 12.22 -5.52 20.74
C PHE A 180 11.12 -4.46 20.61
N ALA A 181 10.09 -4.56 21.46
CA ALA A 181 8.95 -3.63 21.52
C ALA A 181 8.24 -3.41 20.16
N ALA A 182 8.25 -4.43 19.30
CA ALA A 182 7.69 -4.40 17.95
C ALA A 182 6.68 -5.52 17.70
N THR A 183 6.24 -6.24 18.74
CA THR A 183 5.24 -7.32 18.67
C THR A 183 4.15 -7.12 19.70
N TYR A 184 2.98 -7.65 19.42
CA TYR A 184 1.81 -7.62 20.29
C TYR A 184 1.49 -9.02 20.83
N PRO A 185 0.83 -9.13 22.00
CA PRO A 185 0.43 -10.43 22.56
C PRO A 185 -0.79 -11.07 21.88
N GLY A 186 -1.32 -10.48 20.80
CA GLY A 186 -2.38 -11.11 19.98
C GLY A 186 -3.80 -11.14 20.57
N MET A 187 -4.11 -10.28 21.55
CA MET A 187 -5.41 -10.32 22.26
C MET A 187 -6.49 -9.39 21.68
N VAL A 188 -6.16 -8.54 20.71
CA VAL A 188 -7.09 -7.53 20.18
C VAL A 188 -7.99 -8.14 19.10
N ASN A 189 -9.31 -8.04 19.29
CA ASN A 189 -10.30 -8.47 18.30
C ASN A 189 -10.79 -7.27 17.47
N PHE A 190 -10.17 -7.07 16.30
CA PHE A 190 -10.53 -5.97 15.40
C PHE A 190 -11.95 -6.08 14.83
N MET A 191 -12.49 -7.29 14.67
CA MET A 191 -13.87 -7.49 14.21
C MET A 191 -14.87 -6.98 15.27
N GLN A 192 -14.65 -7.28 16.54
CA GLN A 192 -15.48 -6.75 17.63
C GLN A 192 -15.40 -5.23 17.74
N ILE A 193 -14.20 -4.66 17.57
CA ILE A 193 -14.01 -3.20 17.59
C ILE A 193 -14.76 -2.54 16.43
N ALA A 194 -14.56 -3.02 15.20
CA ALA A 194 -15.21 -2.49 14.01
C ALA A 194 -16.74 -2.62 14.08
N ALA A 195 -17.25 -3.76 14.54
CA ALA A 195 -18.68 -3.95 14.78
C ALA A 195 -19.22 -2.98 15.84
N GLY A 196 -18.43 -2.67 16.89
CA GLY A 196 -18.77 -1.67 17.90
C GLY A 196 -18.91 -0.25 17.35
N PHE A 197 -18.19 0.10 16.29
CA PHE A 197 -18.36 1.35 15.53
C PHE A 197 -19.46 1.29 14.47
N GLY A 198 -20.07 0.12 14.23
CA GLY A 198 -21.12 -0.07 13.22
C GLY A 198 -20.62 -0.45 11.83
N LEU A 199 -19.36 -0.86 11.68
CA LEU A 199 -18.84 -1.37 10.42
C LEU A 199 -19.27 -2.82 10.20
N GLN A 200 -19.43 -3.19 8.93
CA GLN A 200 -19.49 -4.60 8.54
C GLN A 200 -18.12 -5.24 8.73
N THR A 201 -18.06 -6.53 9.05
CA THR A 201 -16.79 -7.21 9.30
C THR A 201 -16.70 -8.55 8.58
N CYS A 202 -15.51 -8.87 8.06
CA CYS A 202 -15.16 -10.17 7.52
C CYS A 202 -13.82 -10.60 8.12
N ASP A 203 -13.74 -11.80 8.66
CA ASP A 203 -12.48 -12.45 9.03
C ASP A 203 -12.16 -13.47 7.95
N LEU A 204 -11.30 -13.06 7.01
CA LEU A 204 -11.05 -13.81 5.79
C LEU A 204 -10.42 -15.17 6.06
N ASN A 205 -9.69 -15.30 7.17
CA ASN A 205 -9.05 -16.55 7.59
C ASN A 205 -10.06 -17.64 7.97
N ASN A 206 -11.30 -17.27 8.29
CA ASN A 206 -12.36 -18.18 8.72
C ASN A 206 -13.36 -18.51 7.59
N GLU A 207 -13.17 -17.94 6.40
CA GLU A 207 -14.06 -18.15 5.26
C GLU A 207 -13.66 -19.40 4.48
N ALA A 208 -14.66 -20.19 4.08
CA ALA A 208 -14.42 -21.39 3.26
C ALA A 208 -13.98 -21.04 1.83
N ASP A 209 -14.44 -19.89 1.32
CA ASP A 209 -14.03 -19.31 0.05
C ASP A 209 -13.64 -17.83 0.29
N PRO A 210 -12.36 -17.58 0.60
CA PRO A 210 -11.83 -16.23 0.83
C PRO A 210 -12.11 -15.27 -0.32
N GLN A 211 -11.98 -15.72 -1.57
CA GLN A 211 -12.16 -14.84 -2.73
C GLN A 211 -13.63 -14.40 -2.86
N ALA A 212 -14.57 -15.34 -2.72
CA ALA A 212 -15.99 -15.02 -2.77
C ALA A 212 -16.43 -14.13 -1.60
N ALA A 213 -15.92 -14.38 -0.39
CA ALA A 213 -16.21 -13.56 0.78
C ALA A 213 -15.68 -12.12 0.62
N LEU A 214 -14.48 -11.96 0.08
CA LEU A 214 -13.86 -10.67 -0.20
C LEU A 214 -14.70 -9.86 -1.20
N GLN A 215 -15.09 -10.46 -2.32
CA GLN A 215 -15.97 -9.81 -3.30
C GLN A 215 -17.29 -9.40 -2.65
N ALA A 216 -17.92 -10.31 -1.91
CA ALA A 216 -19.23 -10.08 -1.30
C ALA A 216 -19.21 -8.92 -0.29
N ILE A 217 -18.15 -8.75 0.51
CA ILE A 217 -18.07 -7.62 1.46
C ILE A 217 -17.67 -6.29 0.79
N ILE A 218 -16.85 -6.33 -0.27
CA ILE A 218 -16.50 -5.13 -1.05
C ILE A 218 -17.72 -4.58 -1.81
N ASP A 219 -18.59 -5.47 -2.33
CA ASP A 219 -19.79 -5.09 -3.07
C ASP A 219 -20.88 -4.48 -2.19
N ARG A 220 -20.93 -4.86 -0.91
CA ARG A 220 -21.91 -4.30 0.04
C ARG A 220 -21.64 -2.81 0.24
N PRO A 221 -22.67 -1.96 0.26
CA PRO A 221 -22.51 -0.53 0.50
C PRO A 221 -22.09 -0.24 1.95
N GLY A 222 -21.49 0.92 2.17
CA GLY A 222 -21.11 1.41 3.49
C GLY A 222 -19.78 0.83 4.01
N PRO A 223 -19.34 1.24 5.20
CA PRO A 223 -17.98 0.95 5.62
C PRO A 223 -17.84 -0.48 6.14
N ALA A 224 -16.68 -1.08 5.86
CA ALA A 224 -16.38 -2.46 6.24
C ALA A 224 -14.92 -2.61 6.67
N LEU A 225 -14.67 -3.53 7.61
CA LEU A 225 -13.34 -4.00 7.97
C LEU A 225 -13.19 -5.47 7.54
N ILE A 226 -12.22 -5.72 6.67
CA ILE A 226 -11.78 -7.05 6.26
C ILE A 226 -10.48 -7.33 7.00
N HIS A 227 -10.50 -8.30 7.91
CA HIS A 227 -9.35 -8.72 8.69
C HIS A 227 -8.69 -9.93 8.03
N VAL A 228 -7.36 -9.87 7.88
CA VAL A 228 -6.52 -10.96 7.38
C VAL A 228 -5.30 -11.08 8.27
N ARG A 229 -4.99 -12.28 8.75
CA ARG A 229 -3.71 -12.55 9.44
C ARG A 229 -2.59 -12.71 8.42
N ILE A 230 -1.51 -11.97 8.61
CA ILE A 230 -0.28 -12.05 7.81
C ILE A 230 0.85 -12.54 8.72
N ASP A 231 1.76 -13.36 8.21
CA ASP A 231 2.92 -13.81 8.97
C ASP A 231 3.85 -12.62 9.30
N ALA A 232 4.20 -12.46 10.57
CA ALA A 232 5.10 -11.41 11.05
C ALA A 232 6.55 -11.60 10.56
N GLU A 233 6.90 -12.82 10.15
CA GLU A 233 8.21 -13.12 9.58
C GLU A 233 8.34 -12.76 8.11
N GLU A 234 7.27 -12.32 7.46
CA GLU A 234 7.35 -11.76 6.12
C GLU A 234 8.21 -10.49 6.09
N LYS A 235 8.86 -10.28 4.94
CA LYS A 235 9.77 -9.15 4.72
C LYS A 235 9.36 -8.43 3.44
N VAL A 236 9.67 -7.15 3.37
CA VAL A 236 9.57 -6.36 2.14
C VAL A 236 10.91 -6.46 1.42
N TYR A 237 10.90 -7.08 0.26
CA TYR A 237 12.04 -7.18 -0.65
C TYR A 237 11.67 -6.77 -2.08
N PRO A 238 12.65 -6.37 -2.90
CA PRO A 238 14.05 -6.13 -2.53
C PRO A 238 14.20 -4.92 -1.60
N MET A 239 15.23 -4.92 -0.75
CA MET A 239 15.51 -3.83 0.19
C MET A 239 16.93 -3.28 -0.04
N VAL A 240 17.08 -1.96 -0.07
CA VAL A 240 18.39 -1.30 -0.06
C VAL A 240 18.70 -0.87 1.38
N PRO A 241 19.79 -1.36 2.01
CA PRO A 241 20.16 -0.94 3.35
C PRO A 241 20.40 0.58 3.44
N PRO A 242 20.11 1.23 4.58
CA PRO A 242 20.32 2.66 4.74
C PRO A 242 21.78 3.06 4.44
N GLY A 243 21.97 4.00 3.52
CA GLY A 243 23.28 4.52 3.12
C GLY A 243 23.98 3.73 2.00
N ALA A 244 23.43 2.61 1.57
CA ALA A 244 23.95 1.84 0.43
C ALA A 244 23.52 2.46 -0.92
N ALA A 245 24.19 2.03 -2.00
CA ALA A 245 23.73 2.33 -3.36
C ALA A 245 22.50 1.49 -3.71
N ASN A 246 21.60 1.98 -4.57
CA ASN A 246 20.42 1.20 -4.98
C ASN A 246 20.76 -0.09 -5.76
N THR A 247 22.00 -0.26 -6.19
CA THR A 247 22.51 -1.49 -6.80
C THR A 247 22.87 -2.56 -5.76
N GLU A 248 22.88 -2.21 -4.48
CA GLU A 248 23.23 -3.09 -3.35
C GLU A 248 21.95 -3.49 -2.60
N MET A 249 21.15 -4.35 -3.23
CA MET A 249 19.89 -4.84 -2.68
C MET A 249 20.11 -6.13 -1.86
N VAL A 250 19.22 -6.36 -0.90
CA VAL A 250 19.11 -7.62 -0.15
C VAL A 250 17.74 -8.27 -0.39
N GLY A 251 17.69 -9.59 -0.26
CA GLY A 251 16.45 -10.39 -0.37
C GLY A 251 16.06 -10.78 -1.79
N GLU A 252 17.06 -11.09 -2.64
CA GLU A 252 16.86 -11.85 -3.88
C GLU A 252 16.59 -13.33 -3.61
#